data_AF-A0A9P4TJP3-F1
#
_entry.id   AF-A0A9P4TJP3-F1
#
_cell.length_a   1.000
_cell.length_b   1.000
_cell.length_c   1.000
_cell.angle_alpha   90.00
_cell.angle_beta   90.00
_cell.angle_gamma   90.00
#
_symmetry.space_group_name_H-M   'P 1'
#
loop_
_entity.id
_entity.type
_entity.pdbx_description
1 polymer ?
#
loop_
_entity_poly.entity_id
_entity_poly.type
_entity_poly.pdbx_seq_one_letter_code
_entity_poly.pdbx_strand_id
1 'polypeptide(L)'
;MAHHTHSIPWQTLADSLKFMHCNPRNHGITNLYVRKRPNWDKQLQYFAVGFARALSAFSEIERKKYRPSFISPEQDERVISETAARKISAILLRAREPDATGGDGIPYEGFSDYECTPRHFISATSYRGGDMDYEIQRCCEQTKIMLLCDEMNALFRLAAHPNVYFYRQWDGDNYANPAGFGLKKLMDTMLQAYLCLNVLVLKPELYDATSRANLLHAEEKAHRTAYTPEAYDYRLTAAYQRMLLCSTGFLYGMGDAHTYPHREFFGVPRGTYYFANPNWERRAVRPGTGRVENLTEQTFRHAYLASKADVQAVLDLLRKKSLPTKLALQILKLAEN
;
A
#
# COMPACT_ATOMS: atom_id res chain seq x y z
N MET A 1 18.30 0.16 -3.43
CA MET A 1 18.74 1.16 -2.43
C MET A 1 17.52 1.88 -1.90
N ALA A 2 17.52 2.34 -0.65
CA ALA A 2 16.42 3.15 -0.12
C ALA A 2 16.28 4.48 -0.92
N HIS A 3 15.06 4.97 -1.04
CA HIS A 3 14.71 6.14 -1.83
C HIS A 3 15.20 7.44 -1.17
N HIS A 4 15.79 8.37 -1.94
CA HIS A 4 16.30 9.67 -1.43
C HIS A 4 17.17 9.60 -0.15
N THR A 5 18.15 8.70 -0.11
CA THR A 5 19.08 8.52 1.03
C THR A 5 19.84 9.78 1.45
N HIS A 6 19.98 10.77 0.57
CA HIS A 6 20.61 12.06 0.89
C HIS A 6 19.68 13.01 1.67
N SER A 7 18.36 12.84 1.57
CA SER A 7 17.36 13.73 2.20
C SER A 7 16.66 13.08 3.39
N ILE A 8 16.52 11.75 3.39
CA ILE A 8 15.83 11.02 4.45
C ILE A 8 16.86 10.14 5.20
N PRO A 9 16.96 10.24 6.54
CA PRO A 9 17.94 9.49 7.33
C PRO A 9 17.51 8.03 7.58
N TRP A 10 17.29 7.28 6.51
CA TRP A 10 16.79 5.89 6.57
C TRP A 10 17.68 4.96 7.38
N GLN A 11 18.99 5.14 7.31
CA GLN A 11 19.94 4.31 8.08
C GLN A 11 19.72 4.46 9.58
N THR A 12 19.41 5.67 10.06
CA THR A 12 19.09 5.92 11.48
C THR A 12 17.88 5.09 11.93
N LEU A 13 16.83 5.02 11.11
CA LEU A 13 15.66 4.19 11.40
C LEU A 13 16.02 2.69 11.35
N ALA A 14 16.72 2.25 10.30
CA ALA A 14 17.09 0.84 10.12
C ALA A 14 17.99 0.33 11.26
N ASP A 15 18.97 1.10 11.70
CA ASP A 15 19.89 0.73 12.79
C ASP A 15 19.21 0.66 14.16
N SER A 16 18.14 1.44 14.32
CA SER A 16 17.26 1.40 15.48
C SER A 16 16.42 0.11 15.55
N LEU A 17 16.43 -0.72 14.50
CA LEU A 17 15.65 -1.95 14.41
C LEU A 17 16.53 -3.20 14.44
N LYS A 18 16.09 -4.22 15.19
CA LYS A 18 16.69 -5.55 15.27
C LYS A 18 15.72 -6.59 14.71
N PHE A 19 16.20 -7.40 13.76
CA PHE A 19 15.50 -8.62 13.38
C PHE A 19 15.56 -9.65 14.51
N MET A 20 14.41 -10.25 14.82
CA MET A 20 14.33 -11.41 15.71
C MET A 20 13.38 -12.43 15.10
N HIS A 21 13.87 -13.66 14.94
CA HIS A 21 13.07 -14.79 14.48
C HIS A 21 12.37 -15.46 15.66
N CYS A 22 11.08 -15.76 15.50
CA CYS A 22 10.24 -16.46 16.46
C CYS A 22 10.44 -16.00 17.92
N ASN A 23 10.34 -14.70 18.18
CA ASN A 23 10.66 -14.12 19.49
C ASN A 23 9.75 -14.69 20.60
N PRO A 24 10.26 -15.45 21.59
CA PRO A 24 9.44 -16.05 22.63
C PRO A 24 8.73 -15.01 23.50
N ARG A 25 9.35 -13.83 23.69
CA ARG A 25 8.77 -12.72 24.47
C ARG A 25 7.59 -12.05 23.76
N ASN A 26 7.40 -12.32 22.48
CA ASN A 26 6.33 -11.77 21.67
C ASN A 26 5.56 -12.90 20.96
N HIS A 27 5.23 -13.95 21.71
CA HIS A 27 4.38 -15.06 21.25
C HIS A 27 4.87 -15.74 19.96
N GLY A 28 6.19 -15.86 19.78
CA GLY A 28 6.79 -16.51 18.61
C GLY A 28 6.71 -15.66 17.33
N ILE A 29 6.48 -14.35 17.43
CA ILE A 29 6.42 -13.47 16.27
C ILE A 29 7.83 -13.16 15.74
N THR A 30 8.06 -13.47 14.47
CA THR A 30 9.20 -12.99 13.68
C THR A 30 8.95 -11.55 13.26
N ASN A 31 9.86 -10.62 13.62
CA ASN A 31 9.70 -9.21 13.24
C ASN A 31 11.00 -8.38 13.36
N LEU A 32 10.92 -7.13 12.91
CA LEU A 32 11.83 -6.05 13.28
C LEU A 32 11.34 -5.36 14.55
N TYR A 33 12.19 -5.29 15.56
CA TYR A 33 11.89 -4.71 16.87
C TYR A 33 12.80 -3.53 17.17
N VAL A 34 12.26 -2.51 17.82
CA VAL A 34 13.05 -1.35 18.26
C VAL A 34 14.13 -1.80 19.25
N ARG A 35 15.37 -1.43 18.97
CA ARG A 35 16.53 -1.61 19.86
C ARG A 35 16.49 -0.53 20.93
N LYS A 36 16.15 -0.91 22.16
CA LYS A 36 16.25 -0.02 23.32
C LYS A 36 17.72 0.22 23.70
N ARG A 37 18.40 1.10 22.98
CA ARG A 37 19.76 1.61 23.25
C ARG A 37 19.67 3.03 23.80
N PRO A 38 20.70 3.57 24.48
CA PRO A 38 20.70 4.99 24.87
C PRO A 38 20.39 5.89 23.66
N ASN A 39 19.48 6.87 23.84
CA ASN A 39 19.02 7.81 22.81
C ASN A 39 18.22 7.21 21.62
N TRP A 40 17.67 5.99 21.72
CA TRP A 40 16.83 5.40 20.65
C TRP A 40 15.62 6.27 20.29
N ASP A 41 15.03 6.92 21.29
CA ASP A 41 13.94 7.89 21.18
C ASP A 41 14.35 9.11 20.33
N LYS A 42 15.53 9.68 20.61
CA LYS A 42 16.09 10.80 19.84
C LYS A 42 16.41 10.42 18.40
N GLN A 43 16.86 9.18 18.17
CA GLN A 43 17.12 8.68 16.80
C GLN A 43 15.83 8.54 16.00
N LEU A 44 14.76 8.02 16.60
CA LEU A 44 13.45 7.95 15.96
C LEU A 44 12.86 9.35 15.72
N GLN A 45 13.01 10.27 16.67
CA GLN A 45 12.57 11.65 16.50
C GLN A 45 13.36 12.35 15.38
N TYR A 46 14.68 12.17 15.33
CA TYR A 46 15.53 12.69 14.26
C TYR A 46 15.08 12.18 12.89
N PHE A 47 14.78 10.87 12.80
CA PHE A 47 14.20 10.30 11.60
C PHE A 47 12.86 10.94 11.25
N ALA A 48 11.91 11.00 12.18
CA ALA A 48 10.57 11.53 11.94
C ALA A 48 10.61 12.99 11.46
N VAL A 49 11.45 13.83 12.07
CA VAL A 49 11.63 15.24 11.66
C VAL A 49 12.27 15.34 10.28
N GLY A 50 13.32 14.56 10.00
CA GLY A 50 13.96 14.54 8.69
C GLY A 50 13.01 14.06 7.58
N PHE A 51 12.25 13.01 7.87
CA PHE A 51 11.24 12.45 6.98
C PHE A 51 10.12 13.46 6.68
N ALA A 52 9.56 14.11 7.70
CA ALA A 52 8.53 15.14 7.53
C ALA A 52 9.03 16.33 6.71
N ARG A 53 10.26 16.82 6.97
CA ARG A 53 10.87 17.90 6.19
C ARG A 53 11.04 17.52 4.73
N ALA A 54 11.53 16.31 4.45
CA ALA A 54 11.68 15.81 3.09
C ALA A 54 10.32 15.74 2.37
N LEU A 55 9.29 15.20 3.03
CA LEU A 55 7.93 15.17 2.47
C LEU A 55 7.40 16.58 2.18
N SER A 56 7.55 17.53 3.10
CA SER A 56 7.13 18.93 2.87
C SER A 56 7.84 19.53 1.65
N ALA A 57 9.16 19.35 1.54
CA ALA A 57 9.93 19.84 0.40
C ALA A 57 9.47 19.20 -0.92
N PHE A 58 9.21 17.89 -0.93
CA PHE A 58 8.69 17.22 -2.13
C PHE A 58 7.28 17.68 -2.49
N SER A 59 6.40 17.85 -1.51
CA SER A 59 5.06 18.39 -1.74
C SER A 59 5.12 19.81 -2.31
N GLU A 60 6.04 20.67 -1.85
CA GLU A 60 6.25 22.01 -2.40
C GLU A 60 6.76 21.97 -3.85
N ILE A 61 7.73 21.09 -4.15
CA ILE A 61 8.25 20.90 -5.51
C ILE A 61 7.15 20.39 -6.43
N GLU A 62 6.38 19.39 -5.99
CA GLU A 62 5.28 18.82 -6.76
C GLU A 62 4.18 19.87 -7.00
N ARG A 63 3.86 20.68 -5.99
CA ARG A 63 2.87 21.75 -6.09
C ARG A 63 3.24 22.81 -7.12
N LYS A 64 4.54 23.07 -7.36
CA LYS A 64 5.04 24.04 -8.35
C LYS A 64 4.77 23.62 -9.80
N LYS A 65 4.49 22.34 -10.08
CA LYS A 65 4.07 21.89 -11.42
C LYS A 65 2.71 22.44 -11.84
N TYR A 66 1.93 22.90 -10.87
CA TYR A 66 0.55 23.33 -11.05
C TYR A 66 0.40 24.84 -10.81
N ARG A 67 -0.63 25.45 -11.39
CA ARG A 67 -0.92 26.88 -11.21
C ARG A 67 -1.07 27.24 -9.73
N PRO A 68 -0.60 28.41 -9.27
CA PRO A 68 -0.67 28.79 -7.85
C PRO A 68 -2.12 28.96 -7.37
N SER A 69 -3.01 29.40 -8.26
CA SER A 69 -4.44 29.53 -8.03
C SER A 69 -5.24 28.88 -9.15
N PHE A 70 -6.47 28.46 -8.82
CA PHE A 70 -7.40 27.85 -9.75
C PHE A 70 -8.73 28.59 -9.69
N ILE A 71 -9.39 28.70 -10.84
CA ILE A 71 -10.71 29.29 -10.95
C ILE A 71 -11.72 28.21 -10.56
N SER A 72 -12.64 28.57 -9.65
CA SER A 72 -13.76 27.69 -9.29
C SER A 72 -14.55 27.33 -10.54
N PRO A 73 -14.80 26.04 -10.80
CA PRO A 73 -15.67 25.61 -11.89
C PRO A 73 -17.12 26.04 -11.63
N GLU A 74 -17.92 26.13 -12.69
CA GLU A 74 -19.37 26.29 -12.55
C GLU A 74 -20.01 24.96 -12.10
N GLN A 75 -21.18 25.01 -11.46
CA GLN A 75 -21.78 23.81 -10.85
C GLN A 75 -22.04 22.67 -11.84
N ASP A 76 -22.40 23.01 -13.08
CA ASP A 76 -22.71 22.06 -14.16
C ASP A 76 -21.54 21.89 -15.14
N GLU A 77 -20.41 22.53 -14.89
CA GLU A 77 -19.24 22.37 -15.74
C GLU A 77 -18.69 20.95 -15.64
N ARG A 78 -18.39 20.34 -16.79
CA ARG A 78 -17.68 19.07 -16.82
C ARG A 78 -16.21 19.27 -16.46
N VAL A 79 -15.86 19.04 -15.20
CA VAL A 79 -14.48 19.17 -14.69
C VAL A 79 -13.64 17.92 -14.90
N ILE A 80 -14.27 16.75 -15.04
CA ILE A 80 -13.57 15.50 -15.38
C ILE A 80 -13.76 15.25 -16.87
N SER A 81 -12.67 15.32 -17.63
CA SER A 81 -12.69 15.08 -19.07
C SER A 81 -13.24 13.69 -19.39
N GLU A 82 -13.81 13.50 -20.58
CA GLU A 82 -14.33 12.20 -20.99
C GLU A 82 -13.23 11.11 -20.99
N THR A 83 -12.02 11.47 -21.43
CA THR A 83 -10.85 10.58 -21.38
C THR A 83 -10.50 10.16 -19.95
N ALA A 84 -10.47 11.11 -19.02
CA ALA A 84 -10.22 10.85 -17.60
C ALA A 84 -11.32 9.97 -17.00
N ALA A 85 -12.59 10.29 -17.29
CA ALA A 85 -13.74 9.52 -16.83
C ALA A 85 -13.65 8.06 -17.29
N ARG A 86 -13.38 7.81 -18.58
CA ARG A 86 -13.18 6.44 -19.10
C ARG A 86 -12.03 5.72 -18.41
N LYS A 87 -10.89 6.38 -18.21
CA LYS A 87 -9.71 5.82 -17.51
C LYS A 87 -10.05 5.43 -16.07
N ILE A 88 -10.70 6.33 -15.33
CA ILE A 88 -11.09 6.08 -13.94
C ILE A 88 -12.14 4.96 -13.87
N SER A 89 -13.14 4.97 -14.76
CA SER A 89 -14.14 3.90 -14.82
C SER A 89 -13.51 2.54 -15.09
N ALA A 90 -12.53 2.45 -15.99
CA ALA A 90 -11.82 1.20 -16.28
C ALA A 90 -11.04 0.68 -15.05
N ILE A 91 -10.39 1.57 -14.29
CA ILE A 91 -9.72 1.20 -13.03
C ILE A 91 -10.73 0.72 -11.99
N LEU A 92 -11.86 1.42 -11.84
CA LEU A 92 -12.92 1.02 -10.92
C LEU A 92 -13.51 -0.35 -11.26
N LEU A 93 -13.72 -0.63 -12.54
CA LEU A 93 -14.17 -1.94 -13.02
C LEU A 93 -13.17 -3.05 -12.67
N ARG A 94 -11.88 -2.85 -12.99
CA ARG A 94 -10.82 -3.83 -12.66
C ARG A 94 -10.64 -4.02 -11.16
N ALA A 95 -10.67 -2.92 -10.41
CA ALA A 95 -10.59 -2.94 -8.94
C ALA A 95 -11.80 -3.65 -8.31
N ARG A 96 -12.90 -3.84 -9.06
CA ARG A 96 -14.14 -4.52 -8.63
C ARG A 96 -14.35 -5.89 -9.29
N GLU A 97 -13.38 -6.40 -10.07
CA GLU A 97 -13.50 -7.74 -10.65
C GLU A 97 -13.92 -8.76 -9.56
N PRO A 98 -14.87 -9.65 -9.89
CA PRO A 98 -15.63 -10.40 -8.92
C PRO A 98 -14.69 -11.15 -7.98
N ASP A 99 -14.96 -10.95 -6.71
CA ASP A 99 -14.41 -11.74 -5.64
C ASP A 99 -14.71 -13.23 -5.89
N ALA A 100 -13.79 -14.12 -5.51
CA ALA A 100 -14.07 -15.56 -5.45
C ALA A 100 -15.24 -15.90 -4.50
N THR A 101 -15.77 -14.91 -3.78
CA THR A 101 -16.90 -14.99 -2.84
C THR A 101 -18.24 -14.59 -3.43
N GLY A 102 -18.31 -14.15 -4.70
CA GLY A 102 -19.58 -13.93 -5.40
C GLY A 102 -20.47 -12.89 -4.73
N GLY A 103 -19.88 -11.88 -4.07
CA GLY A 103 -20.66 -10.76 -3.57
C GLY A 103 -21.26 -10.03 -4.76
N ASP A 104 -22.57 -9.79 -4.73
CA ASP A 104 -23.28 -8.97 -5.72
C ASP A 104 -22.69 -7.55 -5.72
N GLY A 105 -21.58 -7.36 -6.41
CA GLY A 105 -21.01 -6.06 -6.69
C GLY A 105 -22.05 -5.31 -7.50
N ILE A 106 -22.53 -4.17 -6.97
CA ILE A 106 -23.42 -3.28 -7.70
C ILE A 106 -22.77 -3.03 -9.08
N PRO A 107 -23.50 -3.29 -10.18
CA PRO A 107 -22.99 -3.05 -11.53
C PRO A 107 -22.43 -1.64 -11.61
N TYR A 108 -21.14 -1.53 -11.90
CA TYR A 108 -20.50 -0.24 -12.08
C TYR A 108 -20.59 0.11 -13.56
N GLU A 109 -21.52 0.99 -13.92
CA GLU A 109 -21.79 1.38 -15.33
C GLU A 109 -20.88 2.51 -15.83
N GLY A 110 -19.86 2.89 -15.06
CA GLY A 110 -19.02 4.06 -15.34
C GLY A 110 -19.50 5.31 -14.62
N PHE A 111 -18.83 6.43 -14.90
CA PHE A 111 -19.28 7.73 -14.40
C PHE A 111 -20.38 8.30 -15.29
N SER A 112 -21.49 8.66 -14.65
CA SER A 112 -22.49 9.54 -15.24
C SER A 112 -21.94 10.94 -15.48
N ASP A 113 -22.61 11.71 -16.34
CA ASP A 113 -22.26 13.12 -16.56
C ASP A 113 -22.33 13.92 -15.27
N TYR A 114 -23.30 13.62 -14.39
CA TYR A 114 -23.44 14.24 -13.08
C TYR A 114 -22.17 14.09 -12.22
N GLU A 115 -21.58 12.89 -12.17
CA GLU A 115 -20.38 12.60 -11.38
C GLU A 115 -19.12 13.29 -11.93
N CYS A 116 -19.19 13.80 -13.16
CA CYS A 116 -18.12 14.57 -13.77
C CYS A 116 -18.23 16.08 -13.50
N THR A 117 -19.21 16.52 -12.70
CA THR A 117 -19.47 17.94 -12.39
C THR A 117 -19.23 18.30 -10.92
N PRO A 118 -18.97 19.58 -10.60
CA PRO A 118 -18.90 20.03 -9.21
C PRO A 118 -20.18 19.79 -8.41
N ARG A 119 -21.36 19.78 -9.04
CA ARG A 119 -22.63 19.50 -8.35
C ARG A 119 -22.59 18.19 -7.56
N HIS A 120 -22.03 17.13 -8.14
CA HIS A 120 -21.84 15.85 -7.44
C HIS A 120 -20.96 16.00 -6.19
N PHE A 121 -19.80 16.64 -6.33
CA PHE A 121 -18.87 16.86 -5.22
C PHE A 121 -19.44 17.78 -4.14
N ILE A 122 -20.21 18.81 -4.52
CA ILE A 122 -20.91 19.69 -3.56
C ILE A 122 -21.90 18.86 -2.75
N SER A 123 -22.75 18.07 -3.41
CA SER A 123 -23.72 17.21 -2.72
C SER A 123 -23.03 16.23 -1.76
N ALA A 124 -22.04 15.49 -2.27
CA ALA A 124 -21.36 14.45 -1.50
C ALA A 124 -20.45 14.98 -0.38
N THR A 125 -19.83 16.14 -0.54
CA THR A 125 -18.94 16.71 0.50
C THR A 125 -19.66 17.64 1.47
N SER A 126 -20.81 18.20 1.11
CA SER A 126 -21.59 19.07 2.00
C SER A 126 -22.41 18.27 3.02
N TYR A 127 -22.81 17.04 2.67
CA TYR A 127 -23.61 16.16 3.52
C TYR A 127 -22.83 15.74 4.77
N ARG A 128 -23.53 15.72 5.92
CA ARG A 128 -23.01 15.31 7.24
C ARG A 128 -23.71 14.06 7.78
N GLY A 129 -24.43 13.31 6.93
CA GLY A 129 -25.12 12.09 7.37
C GLY A 129 -24.14 11.07 7.94
N GLY A 130 -24.56 10.40 9.01
CA GLY A 130 -23.85 9.25 9.57
C GLY A 130 -23.98 8.02 8.66
N ASP A 131 -22.96 7.18 8.70
CA ASP A 131 -22.79 5.85 8.07
C ASP A 131 -23.58 5.46 6.82
N MET A 132 -22.83 5.03 5.80
CA MET A 132 -23.30 4.28 4.62
C MET A 132 -24.05 5.10 3.55
N ASP A 133 -23.89 6.43 3.51
CA ASP A 133 -24.33 7.19 2.35
C ASP A 133 -23.48 6.81 1.11
N TYR A 134 -24.15 6.21 0.13
CA TYR A 134 -23.53 5.69 -1.08
C TYR A 134 -22.84 6.79 -1.90
N GLU A 135 -23.42 8.00 -1.95
CA GLU A 135 -22.89 9.12 -2.73
C GLU A 135 -21.61 9.67 -2.10
N ILE A 136 -21.56 9.80 -0.76
CA ILE A 136 -20.32 10.17 -0.06
C ILE A 136 -19.21 9.16 -0.37
N GLN A 137 -19.51 7.87 -0.23
CA GLN A 137 -18.53 6.82 -0.45
C GLN A 137 -18.02 6.81 -1.89
N ARG A 138 -18.93 6.90 -2.86
CA ARG A 138 -18.62 6.92 -4.29
C ARG A 138 -17.74 8.12 -4.64
N CYS A 139 -18.08 9.30 -4.15
CA CYS A 139 -17.29 10.52 -4.30
C CYS A 139 -15.88 10.38 -3.69
N CYS A 140 -15.77 9.76 -2.51
CA CYS A 140 -14.49 9.52 -1.85
C CYS A 140 -13.60 8.55 -2.64
N GLU A 141 -14.15 7.43 -3.11
CA GLU A 141 -13.42 6.47 -3.96
C GLU A 141 -13.02 7.09 -5.30
N GLN A 142 -13.92 7.87 -5.93
CA GLN A 142 -13.62 8.65 -7.11
C GLN A 142 -12.45 9.61 -6.87
N THR A 143 -12.45 10.34 -5.76
CA THR A 143 -11.37 11.27 -5.39
C THR A 143 -10.03 10.54 -5.23
N LYS A 144 -10.01 9.37 -4.59
CA LYS A 144 -8.80 8.53 -4.48
C LYS A 144 -8.26 8.15 -5.86
N ILE A 145 -9.13 7.77 -6.79
CA ILE A 145 -8.68 7.32 -8.12
C ILE A 145 -8.28 8.49 -9.00
N MET A 146 -8.91 9.65 -8.85
CA MET A 146 -8.43 10.88 -9.46
C MET A 146 -7.00 11.20 -9.04
N LEU A 147 -6.66 11.03 -7.74
CA LEU A 147 -5.28 11.15 -7.26
C LEU A 147 -4.35 10.12 -7.92
N LEU A 148 -4.77 8.86 -8.01
CA LEU A 148 -3.98 7.79 -8.64
C LEU A 148 -3.79 7.98 -10.15
N CYS A 149 -4.74 8.62 -10.82
CA CYS A 149 -4.72 8.88 -12.26
C CYS A 149 -3.96 10.15 -12.66
N ASP A 150 -3.43 10.90 -11.69
CA ASP A 150 -2.81 12.22 -11.87
C ASP A 150 -3.79 13.29 -12.40
N GLU A 151 -5.07 13.20 -12.02
CA GLU A 151 -6.11 14.18 -12.38
C GLU A 151 -6.09 15.42 -11.45
N MET A 152 -4.89 15.88 -11.09
CA MET A 152 -4.67 16.92 -10.09
C MET A 152 -5.27 18.27 -10.49
N ASN A 153 -5.28 18.62 -11.78
CA ASN A 153 -5.91 19.85 -12.25
C ASN A 153 -7.41 19.88 -11.94
N ALA A 154 -8.12 18.76 -12.16
CA ALA A 154 -9.55 18.66 -11.84
C ALA A 154 -9.77 18.76 -10.31
N LEU A 155 -8.94 18.07 -9.53
CA LEU A 155 -9.00 18.12 -8.06
C LEU A 155 -8.74 19.53 -7.51
N PHE A 156 -7.77 20.26 -8.05
CA PHE A 156 -7.50 21.63 -7.61
C PHE A 156 -8.61 22.61 -7.99
N ARG A 157 -9.24 22.43 -9.16
CA ARG A 157 -10.42 23.23 -9.54
C ARG A 157 -11.59 22.94 -8.62
N LEU A 158 -11.87 21.67 -8.35
CA LEU A 158 -12.88 21.25 -7.38
C LEU A 158 -12.59 21.83 -5.99
N ALA A 159 -11.35 21.77 -5.52
CA ALA A 159 -10.94 22.32 -4.23
C ALA A 159 -11.05 23.85 -4.15
N ALA A 160 -11.01 24.55 -5.29
CA ALA A 160 -11.23 25.99 -5.36
C ALA A 160 -12.72 26.38 -5.30
N HIS A 161 -13.64 25.41 -5.42
CA HIS A 161 -15.07 25.66 -5.34
C HIS A 161 -15.51 25.86 -3.88
N PRO A 162 -16.21 26.97 -3.53
CA PRO A 162 -16.49 27.33 -2.12
C PRO A 162 -17.37 26.32 -1.37
N ASN A 163 -18.14 25.52 -2.11
CA ASN A 163 -19.05 24.51 -1.55
C ASN A 163 -18.53 23.06 -1.66
N VAL A 164 -17.26 22.85 -2.03
CA VAL A 164 -16.63 21.53 -2.04
C VAL A 164 -15.70 21.40 -0.83
N TYR A 165 -15.90 20.36 -0.03
CA TYR A 165 -15.27 20.22 1.29
C TYR A 165 -14.46 18.93 1.42
N PHE A 166 -13.40 18.77 0.63
CA PHE A 166 -12.54 17.55 0.66
C PHE A 166 -11.99 17.20 2.05
N TYR A 167 -11.77 18.17 2.93
CA TYR A 167 -11.31 17.91 4.30
C TYR A 167 -12.28 17.03 5.10
N ARG A 168 -13.58 17.04 4.77
CA ARG A 168 -14.59 16.19 5.42
C ARG A 168 -14.49 14.73 4.98
N GLN A 169 -13.86 14.48 3.85
CA GLN A 169 -13.55 13.13 3.37
C GLN A 169 -12.17 12.66 3.84
N TRP A 170 -11.46 13.43 4.66
CA TRP A 170 -10.11 13.07 5.09
C TRP A 170 -10.12 11.82 5.96
N ASP A 171 -10.86 11.84 7.08
CA ASP A 171 -10.89 10.75 8.06
C ASP A 171 -12.27 10.06 8.12
N GLY A 172 -12.23 8.78 8.45
CA GLY A 172 -13.38 7.94 8.72
C GLY A 172 -13.92 8.04 10.15
N ASP A 173 -13.30 8.81 11.04
CA ASP A 173 -13.62 8.83 12.48
C ASP A 173 -15.10 9.14 12.83
N ASN A 174 -15.86 9.76 11.94
CA ASN A 174 -17.29 10.02 12.12
C ASN A 174 -18.22 8.90 11.60
N TYR A 175 -17.65 7.76 11.19
CA TYR A 175 -18.36 6.61 10.63
C TYR A 175 -18.19 5.40 11.56
N ALA A 176 -19.28 4.72 11.92
CA ALA A 176 -19.32 3.46 12.67
C ALA A 176 -18.59 2.32 11.95
N ASN A 177 -18.41 2.38 10.63
CA ASN A 177 -17.52 1.47 9.91
C ASN A 177 -16.50 2.25 9.04
N PRO A 178 -15.42 2.77 9.64
CA PRO A 178 -14.41 3.54 8.91
C PRO A 178 -13.47 2.67 8.07
N ALA A 179 -13.68 1.34 8.06
CA ALA A 179 -12.74 0.38 7.48
C ALA A 179 -12.61 0.58 5.96
N GLY A 180 -11.55 1.28 5.55
CA GLY A 180 -11.29 1.57 4.13
C GLY A 180 -11.74 2.96 3.67
N PHE A 181 -12.54 3.65 4.49
CA PHE A 181 -13.09 4.97 4.16
C PHE A 181 -12.06 6.09 4.37
N GLY A 182 -12.23 7.18 3.62
CA GLY A 182 -11.46 8.41 3.77
C GLY A 182 -10.16 8.46 2.97
N LEU A 183 -9.73 9.68 2.62
CA LEU A 183 -8.48 9.94 1.91
C LEU A 183 -7.25 9.57 2.75
N LYS A 184 -7.35 9.68 4.08
CA LYS A 184 -6.32 9.26 5.01
C LYS A 184 -5.91 7.80 4.80
N LYS A 185 -6.87 6.93 4.47
CA LYS A 185 -6.57 5.51 4.25
C LYS A 185 -5.61 5.28 3.08
N LEU A 186 -5.78 6.02 1.98
CA LEU A 186 -4.85 6.00 0.84
C LEU A 186 -3.45 6.40 1.26
N MET A 187 -3.34 7.46 2.06
CA MET A 187 -2.06 7.95 2.56
C MET A 187 -1.41 6.98 3.54
N ASP A 188 -2.17 6.42 4.47
CA ASP A 188 -1.67 5.47 5.47
C ASP A 188 -1.13 4.20 4.82
N THR A 189 -1.84 3.62 3.84
CA THR A 189 -1.36 2.40 3.15
C THR A 189 -0.13 2.68 2.30
N MET A 190 -0.13 3.79 1.56
CA MET A 190 1.04 4.23 0.79
C MET A 190 2.26 4.44 1.70
N LEU A 191 2.08 5.16 2.81
CA LEU A 191 3.15 5.47 3.75
C LEU A 191 3.66 4.21 4.46
N GLN A 192 2.76 3.31 4.87
CA GLN A 192 3.13 2.04 5.49
C GLN A 192 3.96 1.17 4.54
N ALA A 193 3.54 1.04 3.28
CA ALA A 193 4.31 0.34 2.24
C ALA A 193 5.67 1.00 2.01
N TYR A 194 5.70 2.32 1.81
CA TYR A 194 6.91 3.08 1.55
C TYR A 194 7.93 2.95 2.69
N LEU A 195 7.53 3.15 3.95
CA LEU A 195 8.41 3.02 5.11
C LEU A 195 8.92 1.58 5.27
N CYS A 196 8.02 0.59 5.17
CA CYS A 196 8.37 -0.81 5.38
C CYS A 196 9.39 -1.29 4.33
N LEU A 197 9.11 -1.07 3.05
CA LEU A 197 10.00 -1.51 1.97
C LEU A 197 11.36 -0.81 2.02
N ASN A 198 11.40 0.50 2.30
CA ASN A 198 12.67 1.23 2.42
C ASN A 198 13.52 0.74 3.59
N VAL A 199 12.91 0.42 4.73
CA VAL A 199 13.63 -0.18 5.87
C VAL A 199 14.15 -1.57 5.53
N LEU A 200 13.35 -2.39 4.85
CA LEU A 200 13.73 -3.75 4.48
C LEU A 200 14.90 -3.78 3.48
N VAL A 201 14.94 -2.85 2.53
CA VAL A 201 16.07 -2.68 1.59
C VAL A 201 17.38 -2.35 2.31
N LEU A 202 17.34 -1.77 3.51
CA LEU A 202 18.53 -1.51 4.35
C LEU A 202 18.89 -2.68 5.27
N LYS A 203 18.22 -3.83 5.12
CA LYS A 203 18.50 -5.08 5.83
C LYS A 203 18.79 -6.18 4.81
N PRO A 204 19.89 -6.06 4.02
CA PRO A 204 20.19 -7.00 2.95
C PRO A 204 20.31 -8.44 3.43
N GLU A 205 20.69 -8.68 4.68
CA GLU A 205 20.68 -10.01 5.30
C GLU A 205 19.33 -10.74 5.22
N LEU A 206 18.21 -10.02 5.05
CA LEU A 206 16.86 -10.58 4.99
C LEU A 206 16.40 -10.96 3.59
N TYR A 207 17.10 -10.57 2.52
CA TYR A 207 16.69 -10.86 1.15
C TYR A 207 17.83 -11.28 0.23
N ASP A 208 19.06 -10.81 0.49
CA ASP A 208 20.26 -11.14 -0.27
C ASP A 208 21.02 -12.33 0.34
N ALA A 209 21.35 -13.31 -0.49
CA ALA A 209 21.96 -14.56 -0.04
C ALA A 209 23.39 -14.37 0.47
N THR A 210 24.18 -13.50 -0.18
CA THR A 210 25.57 -13.24 0.20
C THR A 210 25.66 -12.50 1.53
N SER A 211 24.87 -11.43 1.67
CA SER A 211 24.79 -10.65 2.92
C SER A 211 24.32 -11.52 4.09
N ARG A 212 23.36 -12.41 3.85
CA ARG A 212 22.88 -13.38 4.84
C ARG A 212 23.96 -14.36 5.27
N ALA A 213 24.70 -14.94 4.33
CA ALA A 213 25.78 -15.87 4.64
C ALA A 213 26.87 -15.22 5.50
N ASN A 214 27.25 -13.98 5.17
CA ASN A 214 28.22 -13.21 5.94
C ASN A 214 27.75 -12.94 7.38
N LEU A 215 26.46 -12.58 7.55
CA LEU A 215 25.87 -12.38 8.87
C LEU A 215 25.88 -13.69 9.69
N LEU A 216 25.42 -14.79 9.10
CA LEU A 216 25.36 -16.09 9.77
C LEU A 216 26.74 -16.54 10.23
N HIS A 217 27.76 -16.41 9.38
CA HIS A 217 29.13 -16.74 9.75
C HIS A 217 29.64 -15.88 10.93
N ALA A 218 29.31 -14.59 10.95
CA ALA A 218 29.66 -13.71 12.06
C ALA A 218 28.92 -14.05 13.37
N GLU A 219 27.63 -14.43 13.30
CA GLU A 219 26.84 -14.83 14.46
C GLU A 219 27.24 -16.22 14.99
N GLU A 220 27.62 -17.15 14.11
CA GLU A 220 28.17 -18.46 14.46
C GLU A 220 29.49 -18.31 15.21
N LYS A 221 30.43 -17.52 14.68
CA LYS A 221 31.71 -17.20 15.34
C LYS A 221 31.50 -16.52 16.71
N ALA A 222 30.42 -15.76 16.86
CA ALA A 222 30.09 -15.07 18.10
C ALA A 222 29.24 -15.91 19.06
N HIS A 223 28.82 -17.14 18.67
CA HIS A 223 27.90 -18.00 19.41
C HIS A 223 26.59 -17.30 19.81
N ARG A 224 26.06 -16.43 18.94
CA ARG A 224 24.93 -15.54 19.28
C ARG A 224 23.57 -15.96 18.71
N THR A 225 23.52 -16.70 17.59
CA THR A 225 22.25 -17.19 17.02
C THR A 225 22.42 -18.57 16.39
N ALA A 226 21.39 -19.39 16.48
CA ALA A 226 21.29 -20.71 15.83
C ALA A 226 20.21 -20.75 14.74
N TYR A 227 19.90 -19.61 14.12
CA TYR A 227 18.86 -19.53 13.11
C TYR A 227 19.33 -20.10 11.78
N THR A 228 18.45 -20.81 11.08
CA THR A 228 18.74 -21.31 9.73
C THR A 228 18.70 -20.16 8.72
N PRO A 229 19.33 -20.30 7.54
CA PRO A 229 19.24 -19.29 6.47
C PRO A 229 17.81 -18.92 6.07
N GLU A 230 16.88 -19.88 6.10
CA GLU A 230 15.48 -19.71 5.73
C GLU A 230 14.72 -18.83 6.74
N ALA A 231 15.19 -18.77 7.98
CA ALA A 231 14.63 -17.89 9.00
C ALA A 231 14.84 -16.40 8.67
N TYR A 232 15.89 -16.07 7.90
CA TYR A 232 16.22 -14.70 7.47
C TYR A 232 15.52 -14.33 6.16
N ASP A 233 14.20 -14.45 6.15
CA ASP A 233 13.35 -13.99 5.05
C ASP A 233 12.45 -12.86 5.56
N TYR A 234 12.61 -11.66 5.00
CA TYR A 234 11.81 -10.51 5.42
C TYR A 234 10.30 -10.75 5.28
N ARG A 235 9.87 -11.64 4.39
CA ARG A 235 8.46 -11.97 4.16
C ARG A 235 7.84 -12.74 5.33
N LEU A 236 8.67 -13.29 6.23
CA LEU A 236 8.25 -13.88 7.49
C LEU A 236 8.05 -12.81 8.58
N THR A 237 8.42 -11.55 8.35
CA THR A 237 8.24 -10.52 9.38
C THR A 237 6.79 -10.09 9.49
N ALA A 238 6.32 -9.87 10.72
CA ALA A 238 5.00 -9.28 10.96
C ALA A 238 4.86 -7.90 10.30
N ALA A 239 5.94 -7.11 10.23
CA ALA A 239 5.94 -5.82 9.55
C ALA A 239 5.59 -5.96 8.06
N TYR A 240 6.28 -6.83 7.33
CA TYR A 240 6.00 -7.06 5.91
C TYR A 240 4.58 -7.61 5.70
N GLN A 241 4.22 -8.65 6.46
CA GLN A 241 2.92 -9.30 6.30
C GLN A 241 1.77 -8.34 6.62
N ARG A 242 1.86 -7.53 7.68
CA ARG A 242 0.87 -6.49 7.96
C ARG A 242 0.82 -5.43 6.88
N MET A 243 1.98 -4.98 6.38
CA MET A 243 2.03 -4.00 5.30
C MET A 243 1.32 -4.53 4.06
N LEU A 244 1.61 -5.77 3.64
CA LEU A 244 0.95 -6.41 2.50
C LEU A 244 -0.56 -6.48 2.74
N LEU A 245 -0.99 -7.07 3.86
CA LEU A 245 -2.40 -7.22 4.21
C LEU A 245 -3.15 -5.87 4.26
N CYS A 246 -2.56 -4.84 4.86
CA CYS A 246 -3.15 -3.50 4.93
C CYS A 246 -3.29 -2.85 3.55
N SER A 247 -2.36 -3.15 2.63
CA SER A 247 -2.24 -2.47 1.34
C SER A 247 -2.96 -3.21 0.22
N THR A 248 -3.17 -4.52 0.33
CA THR A 248 -3.81 -5.35 -0.71
C THR A 248 -5.07 -6.06 -0.22
N GLY A 249 -5.32 -6.08 1.09
CA GLY A 249 -6.43 -6.79 1.69
C GLY A 249 -7.75 -6.05 1.54
N PHE A 250 -8.83 -6.82 1.44
CA PHE A 250 -10.18 -6.30 1.40
C PHE A 250 -10.68 -6.00 2.84
N LEU A 251 -11.26 -4.82 3.02
CA LEU A 251 -11.91 -4.37 4.26
C LEU A 251 -13.44 -4.47 4.11
N TYR A 252 -14.15 -4.64 5.22
CA TYR A 252 -15.62 -4.74 5.25
C TYR A 252 -16.21 -3.42 4.73
N GLY A 253 -16.64 -3.38 3.48
CA GLY A 253 -17.18 -2.17 2.84
C GLY A 253 -17.02 -2.15 1.32
N MET A 254 -17.69 -1.20 0.67
CA MET A 254 -17.77 -1.12 -0.80
C MET A 254 -16.62 -0.37 -1.49
N GLY A 255 -15.56 0.04 -0.77
CA GLY A 255 -14.49 0.90 -1.31
C GLY A 255 -13.08 0.40 -0.97
N ASP A 256 -12.31 0.02 -1.98
CA ASP A 256 -10.93 -0.47 -1.86
C ASP A 256 -9.95 0.17 -2.85
N ALA A 257 -10.30 1.31 -3.47
CA ALA A 257 -9.50 1.94 -4.53
C ALA A 257 -8.04 2.16 -4.12
N HIS A 258 -7.82 2.51 -2.85
CA HIS A 258 -6.48 2.70 -2.28
C HIS A 258 -5.59 1.46 -2.34
N THR A 259 -6.17 0.26 -2.41
CA THR A 259 -5.42 -1.00 -2.50
C THR A 259 -5.04 -1.36 -3.93
N TYR A 260 -5.67 -0.75 -4.95
CA TYR A 260 -5.50 -1.16 -6.35
C TYR A 260 -4.04 -1.11 -6.82
N PRO A 261 -3.29 0.00 -6.65
CA PRO A 261 -1.89 0.06 -7.09
C PRO A 261 -1.02 -0.98 -6.38
N HIS A 262 -1.31 -1.25 -5.11
CA HIS A 262 -0.57 -2.24 -4.34
C HIS A 262 -0.89 -3.67 -4.79
N ARG A 263 -2.16 -3.97 -5.08
CA ARG A 263 -2.56 -5.29 -5.62
C ARG A 263 -1.87 -5.58 -6.94
N GLU A 264 -1.83 -4.61 -7.85
CA GLU A 264 -1.09 -4.71 -9.11
C GLU A 264 0.41 -4.91 -8.86
N PHE A 265 1.01 -4.07 -8.02
CA PHE A 265 2.45 -4.14 -7.71
C PHE A 265 2.86 -5.48 -7.08
N PHE A 266 2.08 -6.00 -6.13
CA PHE A 266 2.39 -7.26 -5.45
C PHE A 266 1.84 -8.49 -6.17
N GLY A 267 1.10 -8.33 -7.27
CA GLY A 267 0.42 -9.43 -7.96
C GLY A 267 -0.59 -10.16 -7.07
N VAL A 268 -1.29 -9.43 -6.21
CA VAL A 268 -2.26 -9.98 -5.24
C VAL A 268 -3.68 -9.70 -5.74
N PRO A 269 -4.42 -10.74 -6.18
CA PRO A 269 -5.82 -10.58 -6.57
C PRO A 269 -6.68 -10.02 -5.43
N ARG A 270 -7.72 -9.28 -5.77
CA ARG A 270 -8.73 -8.81 -4.82
C ARG A 270 -9.33 -9.99 -4.05
N GLY A 271 -9.54 -9.81 -2.74
CA GLY A 271 -10.15 -10.83 -1.88
C GLY A 271 -9.18 -11.92 -1.40
N THR A 272 -7.95 -11.99 -1.92
CA THR A 272 -6.91 -12.93 -1.46
C THR A 272 -6.73 -12.88 0.06
N TYR A 273 -6.74 -11.65 0.60
CA TYR A 273 -6.59 -11.38 2.02
C TYR A 273 -7.79 -10.59 2.53
N TYR A 274 -8.32 -10.99 3.69
CA TYR A 274 -9.36 -10.26 4.40
C TYR A 274 -8.78 -9.63 5.66
N PHE A 275 -8.70 -8.29 5.67
CA PHE A 275 -8.05 -7.54 6.75
C PHE A 275 -9.05 -6.78 7.63
N ALA A 276 -10.34 -7.12 7.56
CA ALA A 276 -11.40 -6.33 8.21
C ALA A 276 -11.78 -6.76 9.62
N ASN A 277 -11.29 -7.91 10.11
CA ASN A 277 -11.79 -8.43 11.38
C ASN A 277 -10.96 -7.87 12.55
N PRO A 278 -11.53 -7.06 13.45
CA PRO A 278 -10.84 -6.62 14.67
C PRO A 278 -10.40 -7.78 15.56
N ASN A 279 -10.90 -9.00 15.32
CA ASN A 279 -10.49 -10.23 16.01
C ASN A 279 -9.27 -10.94 15.38
N TRP A 280 -8.44 -10.28 14.57
CA TRP A 280 -7.20 -10.89 14.06
C TRP A 280 -6.28 -11.36 15.21
N GLU A 281 -6.36 -10.73 16.38
CA GLU A 281 -5.68 -11.16 17.61
C GLU A 281 -6.15 -12.54 18.10
N ARG A 282 -7.38 -12.95 17.74
CA ARG A 282 -7.99 -14.24 18.08
C ARG A 282 -7.79 -15.32 17.00
N ARG A 283 -7.28 -14.97 15.81
CA ARG A 283 -6.96 -15.98 14.79
C ARG A 283 -5.73 -16.79 15.23
N ALA A 284 -5.76 -18.10 15.01
CA ALA A 284 -4.64 -19.00 15.33
C ALA A 284 -3.37 -18.65 14.55
N VAL A 285 -3.51 -18.10 13.34
CA VAL A 285 -2.40 -17.65 12.48
C VAL A 285 -2.35 -16.12 12.50
N ARG A 286 -1.21 -15.56 12.90
CA ARG A 286 -0.99 -14.12 13.04
C ARG A 286 0.16 -13.67 12.13
N PRO A 287 0.20 -12.39 11.72
CA PRO A 287 1.35 -11.85 11.02
C PRO A 287 2.65 -12.10 11.81
N GLY A 288 3.63 -12.69 11.16
CA GLY A 288 4.94 -13.04 11.68
C GLY A 288 5.05 -14.40 12.37
N THR A 289 3.98 -15.19 12.47
CA THR A 289 4.02 -16.54 13.07
C THR A 289 4.15 -17.66 12.02
N GLY A 290 4.15 -17.32 10.73
CA GLY A 290 4.18 -18.27 9.64
C GLY A 290 4.41 -17.57 8.31
N ARG A 291 4.17 -18.29 7.20
CA ARG A 291 4.30 -17.71 5.87
C ARG A 291 3.03 -16.98 5.46
N VAL A 292 3.16 -16.06 4.49
CA VAL A 292 2.05 -15.20 4.05
C VAL A 292 0.93 -15.99 3.37
N GLU A 293 1.25 -17.13 2.76
CA GLU A 293 0.32 -18.04 2.13
C GLU A 293 -0.66 -18.65 3.14
N ASN A 294 -0.28 -18.73 4.43
CA ASN A 294 -1.16 -19.22 5.49
C ASN A 294 -2.18 -18.17 5.96
N LEU A 295 -2.06 -16.93 5.47
CA LEU A 295 -2.94 -15.80 5.81
C LEU A 295 -4.02 -15.58 4.74
N THR A 296 -4.03 -16.38 3.66
CA THR A 296 -5.03 -16.29 2.59
C THR A 296 -6.39 -16.76 3.07
N GLU A 297 -7.44 -16.16 2.52
CA GLU A 297 -8.82 -16.62 2.75
C GLU A 297 -9.05 -18.01 2.14
N GLN A 298 -9.99 -18.77 2.73
CA GLN A 298 -10.19 -20.18 2.38
C GLN A 298 -10.46 -20.40 0.89
N THR A 299 -11.23 -19.50 0.26
CA THR A 299 -11.55 -19.51 -1.17
C THR A 299 -10.33 -19.31 -2.07
N PHE A 300 -9.27 -18.69 -1.55
CA PHE A 300 -8.01 -18.43 -2.26
C PHE A 300 -6.89 -19.41 -1.90
N ARG A 301 -7.13 -20.41 -1.05
CA ARG A 301 -6.10 -21.42 -0.69
C ARG A 301 -5.58 -22.23 -1.88
N HIS A 302 -6.34 -22.27 -2.97
CA HIS A 302 -5.95 -22.91 -4.23
C HIS A 302 -5.67 -21.91 -5.36
N ALA A 303 -5.84 -20.61 -5.10
CA ALA A 303 -5.45 -19.59 -6.06
C ALA A 303 -3.93 -19.54 -6.12
N TYR A 304 -3.41 -19.53 -7.35
CA TYR A 304 -1.98 -19.39 -7.55
C TYR A 304 -1.53 -17.99 -7.13
N LEU A 305 -0.60 -17.94 -6.18
CA LEU A 305 0.11 -16.72 -5.79
C LEU A 305 1.56 -16.85 -6.21
N ALA A 306 2.04 -15.88 -6.99
CA ALA A 306 3.41 -15.85 -7.44
C ALA A 306 4.36 -15.87 -6.24
N SER A 307 5.29 -16.80 -6.26
CA SER A 307 6.31 -17.05 -5.27
C SER A 307 7.70 -16.85 -5.88
N LYS A 308 8.73 -16.90 -5.04
CA LYS A 308 10.12 -16.82 -5.53
C LYS A 308 10.47 -17.98 -6.47
N ALA A 309 9.84 -19.14 -6.31
CA ALA A 309 10.06 -20.28 -7.21
C ALA A 309 9.57 -19.99 -8.64
N ASP A 310 8.56 -19.13 -8.77
CA ASP A 310 7.96 -18.78 -10.05
C ASP A 310 8.86 -17.90 -10.90
N VAL A 311 9.74 -17.11 -10.29
CA VAL A 311 10.78 -16.38 -11.03
C VAL A 311 11.67 -17.34 -11.82
N GLN A 312 12.08 -18.44 -11.18
CA GLN A 312 12.89 -19.46 -11.86
C GLN A 312 12.06 -20.21 -12.92
N ALA A 313 10.80 -20.53 -12.63
CA ALA A 313 9.90 -21.16 -13.60
C ALA A 313 9.67 -20.26 -14.84
N VAL A 314 9.50 -18.95 -14.65
CA VAL A 314 9.40 -17.96 -15.73
C VAL A 314 10.70 -17.88 -16.51
N LEU A 315 11.86 -17.81 -15.85
CA LEU A 315 13.16 -17.84 -16.52
C LEU A 315 13.32 -19.10 -17.39
N ASP A 316 12.93 -20.25 -16.88
CA ASP A 316 13.03 -21.52 -17.59
C ASP A 316 12.03 -21.61 -18.75
N LEU A 317 10.83 -21.05 -18.60
CA LEU A 317 9.85 -20.91 -19.69
C LEU A 317 10.38 -19.97 -20.80
N LEU A 318 10.92 -18.82 -20.43
CA LEU A 318 11.51 -17.87 -21.38
C LEU A 318 12.70 -18.50 -22.12
N ARG A 319 13.57 -19.24 -21.41
CA ARG A 319 14.65 -20.03 -22.02
C ARG A 319 14.14 -21.10 -22.98
N LYS A 320 13.09 -21.85 -22.62
CA LYS A 320 12.46 -22.85 -23.51
C LYS A 320 11.87 -22.22 -24.78
N LYS A 321 11.46 -20.95 -24.71
CA LYS A 321 11.02 -20.15 -25.87
C LYS A 321 12.18 -19.52 -26.64
N SER A 322 13.42 -19.97 -26.40
CA SER A 322 14.64 -19.48 -27.05
C SER A 322 14.94 -18.01 -26.83
N LEU A 323 14.39 -17.39 -25.77
CA LEU A 323 14.84 -16.06 -25.37
C LEU A 323 16.23 -16.16 -24.74
N PRO A 324 17.20 -15.33 -25.19
CA PRO A 324 18.49 -15.26 -24.54
C PRO A 324 18.34 -14.95 -23.06
N THR A 325 19.09 -15.63 -22.19
CA THR A 325 19.03 -15.41 -20.73
C THR A 325 19.26 -13.94 -20.38
N LYS A 326 20.07 -13.22 -21.16
CA LYS A 326 20.27 -11.77 -21.01
C LYS A 326 18.99 -10.95 -21.22
N LEU A 327 18.13 -11.35 -22.16
CA LEU A 327 16.82 -10.72 -22.42
C LEU A 327 15.80 -11.09 -21.34
N ALA A 328 15.78 -12.35 -20.90
CA ALA A 328 14.94 -12.77 -19.78
C ALA A 328 15.29 -12.03 -18.47
N LEU A 329 16.59 -11.85 -18.20
CA LEU A 329 17.08 -11.06 -17.08
C LEU A 329 16.79 -9.55 -17.25
N GLN A 330 16.77 -9.03 -18.49
CA GLN A 330 16.32 -7.65 -18.75
C GLN A 330 14.82 -7.48 -18.50
N ILE A 331 13.98 -8.45 -18.89
CA ILE A 331 12.55 -8.46 -18.60
C ILE A 331 12.31 -8.49 -17.07
N LEU A 332 13.03 -9.35 -16.35
CA LEU A 332 12.96 -9.36 -14.88
C LEU A 332 13.47 -8.05 -14.26
N LYS A 333 14.54 -7.48 -14.80
CA LYS A 333 15.07 -6.18 -14.36
C LYS A 333 14.12 -5.02 -14.65
N LEU A 334 13.31 -5.13 -15.71
CA LEU A 334 12.24 -4.18 -16.01
C LEU A 334 11.03 -4.36 -15.09
N ALA A 335 10.80 -5.56 -14.57
CA ALA A 335 9.77 -5.83 -13.56
C ALA A 335 10.21 -5.44 -12.12
N GLU A 336 11.49 -5.15 -11.90
CA GLU A 336 12.05 -4.63 -10.65
C GLU A 336 12.11 -3.09 -10.59
N ASN A 337 11.75 -2.38 -11.68
CA ASN A 337 11.57 -0.93 -11.75
C ASN A 337 10.09 -0.58 -11.81
#